data_AF-A0AAX3EPK8-F1
#
_entry.id   AF-A0AAX3EPK8-F1
#
_cell.length_a   1.000
_cell.length_b   1.000
_cell.length_c   1.000
_cell.angle_alpha   90.00
_cell.angle_beta   90.00
_cell.angle_gamma   90.00
#
_symmetry.space_group_name_H-M   'P 1'
#
loop_
_entity.id
_entity.type
_entity.pdbx_description
1 polymer ?
#
loop_
_entity_poly.entity_id
_entity_poly.type
_entity_poly.pdbx_seq_one_letter_code
_entity_poly.pdbx_strand_id
1 'polypeptide(L)'
;MSALDVVLEKFSEVGWSVAARESVNGGRSVNPSRVDLVRGKQRFLLLAYAWKVSLEGKGRSGINYRIQTTRSHEDDLLCQDGRQTVGFGVDAEREVIAVFDGWTKRATGSSSSVHIKRATLDAAAADGFAVQEPRWDGRAAARYSEAQLLLPWISEQQAPRTAAVQPLKYGFSDDQAKATVVADLWDAAPAAWLRRGDRLVLANRDGNDLLDTAIWQVTDLKVETVTKEGRNPRRNVTFTCRRYGRVDTPYKATFLAGLTKREPAQ
;
A
#
# COMPACT_ATOMS: atom_id res chain seq x y z
N MET A 1 -12.48 16.94 -17.77
CA MET A 1 -12.73 16.08 -16.60
C MET A 1 -11.40 15.49 -16.13
N SER A 2 -11.06 15.63 -14.84
CA SER A 2 -9.85 15.05 -14.26
C SER A 2 -10.03 13.57 -13.95
N ALA A 3 -8.93 12.82 -13.74
CA ALA A 3 -9.03 11.40 -13.35
C ALA A 3 -9.78 11.22 -12.03
N LEU A 4 -9.62 12.14 -11.08
CA LEU A 4 -10.38 12.12 -9.83
C LEU A 4 -11.88 12.31 -10.07
N ASP A 5 -12.26 13.23 -10.97
CA ASP A 5 -13.68 13.46 -11.29
C ASP A 5 -14.35 12.18 -11.83
N VAL A 6 -13.66 11.44 -12.72
CA VAL A 6 -14.14 10.13 -13.22
C VAL A 6 -14.34 9.15 -12.06
N VAL A 7 -13.36 9.03 -11.17
CA VAL A 7 -13.45 8.11 -10.00
C VAL A 7 -14.65 8.47 -9.12
N LEU A 8 -14.86 9.76 -8.82
CA LEU A 8 -15.96 10.20 -7.97
C LEU A 8 -17.32 10.05 -8.66
N GLU A 9 -17.40 10.29 -9.96
CA GLU A 9 -18.58 10.02 -10.78
C GLU A 9 -18.95 8.54 -10.73
N LYS A 10 -17.97 7.64 -10.91
CA LYS A 10 -18.22 6.19 -10.86
C LYS A 10 -18.61 5.68 -9.49
N PHE A 11 -18.06 6.25 -8.41
CA PHE A 11 -18.59 6.00 -7.07
C PHE A 11 -20.03 6.51 -6.90
N SER A 12 -20.37 7.64 -7.52
CA SER A 12 -21.72 8.21 -7.48
C SER A 12 -22.76 7.37 -8.21
N GLU A 13 -22.41 6.85 -9.38
CA GLU A 13 -23.25 5.92 -10.15
C GLU A 13 -23.61 4.65 -9.37
N VAL A 14 -22.73 4.20 -8.46
CA VAL A 14 -22.93 3.01 -7.61
C VAL A 14 -23.40 3.35 -6.18
N GLY A 15 -23.97 4.55 -6.00
CA GLY A 15 -24.72 4.94 -4.81
C GLY A 15 -23.92 5.59 -3.68
N TRP A 16 -22.68 6.03 -3.92
CA TRP A 16 -21.91 6.83 -2.95
C TRP A 16 -21.99 8.32 -3.26
N SER A 17 -22.16 9.16 -2.25
CA SER A 17 -22.14 10.61 -2.44
C SER A 17 -20.84 11.22 -1.93
N VAL A 18 -20.35 12.27 -2.60
CA VAL A 18 -19.21 13.08 -2.12
C VAL A 18 -19.73 14.12 -1.13
N ALA A 19 -19.50 13.90 0.16
CA ALA A 19 -19.90 14.82 1.22
C ALA A 19 -18.96 16.03 1.34
N ALA A 20 -17.67 15.83 1.08
CA ALA A 20 -16.65 16.87 1.06
C ALA A 20 -15.52 16.54 0.09
N ARG A 21 -14.96 17.58 -0.53
CA ARG A 21 -13.78 17.51 -1.39
C ARG A 21 -12.93 18.77 -1.22
N GLU A 22 -11.66 18.59 -0.90
CA GLU A 22 -10.72 19.70 -0.68
C GLU A 22 -9.36 19.36 -1.33
N SER A 23 -8.81 20.26 -2.16
CA SER A 23 -7.44 20.09 -2.68
C SER A 23 -6.42 20.45 -1.59
N VAL A 24 -5.41 19.61 -1.40
CA VAL A 24 -4.42 19.79 -0.33
C VAL A 24 -3.38 20.86 -0.68
N ASN A 25 -2.93 20.90 -1.93
CA ASN A 25 -1.83 21.77 -2.36
C ASN A 25 -2.30 23.12 -2.94
N GLY A 26 -3.61 23.35 -3.01
CA GLY A 26 -4.19 24.53 -3.68
C GLY A 26 -3.92 24.57 -5.20
N GLY A 27 -4.47 25.59 -5.87
CA GLY A 27 -4.27 25.80 -7.31
C GLY A 27 -5.01 24.81 -8.22
N ARG A 28 -4.47 24.59 -9.44
CA ARG A 28 -5.09 23.72 -10.48
C ARG A 28 -4.82 22.23 -10.28
N SER A 29 -4.01 21.83 -9.29
CA SER A 29 -3.70 20.41 -9.06
C SER A 29 -4.85 19.73 -8.30
N VAL A 30 -5.27 18.57 -8.78
CA VAL A 30 -6.25 17.69 -8.11
C VAL A 30 -5.60 16.70 -7.16
N ASN A 31 -4.26 16.65 -7.11
CA ASN A 31 -3.51 15.66 -6.35
C ASN A 31 -2.64 16.29 -5.24
N PRO A 32 -2.73 15.79 -3.99
CA PRO A 32 -3.84 14.99 -3.46
C PRO A 32 -5.07 15.84 -3.14
N SER A 33 -6.22 15.17 -3.05
CA SER A 33 -7.46 15.75 -2.53
C SER A 33 -7.97 14.95 -1.32
N ARG A 34 -8.44 15.65 -0.28
CA ARG A 34 -9.24 15.04 0.79
C ARG A 34 -10.64 14.80 0.24
N VAL A 35 -11.12 13.56 0.31
CA VAL A 35 -12.45 13.18 -0.18
C VAL A 35 -13.18 12.43 0.92
N ASP A 36 -14.42 12.83 1.17
CA ASP A 36 -15.32 12.13 2.08
C ASP A 36 -16.45 11.51 1.26
N LEU A 37 -16.47 10.18 1.19
CA LEU A 37 -17.54 9.41 0.55
C LEU A 37 -18.54 8.93 1.61
N VAL A 38 -19.83 9.06 1.32
CA VAL A 38 -20.91 8.62 2.22
C VAL A 38 -21.93 7.76 1.50
N ARG A 39 -22.46 6.75 2.20
CA ARG A 39 -23.60 5.94 1.74
C ARG A 39 -24.39 5.44 2.95
N GLY A 40 -25.55 6.03 3.19
CA GLY A 40 -26.31 5.80 4.42
C GLY A 40 -25.47 6.13 5.66
N LYS A 41 -25.24 5.14 6.53
CA LYS A 41 -24.39 5.28 7.74
C LYS A 41 -22.89 5.03 7.47
N GLN A 42 -22.51 4.59 6.27
CA GLN A 42 -21.12 4.32 5.93
C GLN A 42 -20.41 5.61 5.52
N ARG A 43 -19.17 5.79 5.98
CA ARG A 43 -18.31 6.92 5.62
C ARG A 43 -16.90 6.42 5.33
N PHE A 44 -16.33 6.88 4.22
CA PHE A 44 -14.93 6.65 3.85
C PHE A 44 -14.21 8.00 3.75
N LEU A 45 -13.16 8.16 4.56
CA LEU A 45 -12.32 9.33 4.58
C LEU A 45 -11.04 9.03 3.82
N LEU A 46 -10.89 9.62 2.64
CA LEU A 46 -9.77 9.36 1.74
C LEU A 46 -8.84 10.56 1.66
N LEU A 47 -7.55 10.27 1.51
CA LEU A 47 -6.57 11.17 0.92
C LEU A 47 -6.28 10.61 -0.48
N ALA A 48 -7.01 11.10 -1.47
CA ALA A 48 -7.07 10.53 -2.79
C ALA A 48 -6.07 11.19 -3.73
N TYR A 49 -5.31 10.36 -4.42
CA TYR A 49 -4.58 10.74 -5.61
C TYR A 49 -5.19 10.04 -6.83
N ALA A 50 -5.28 10.70 -7.97
CA ALA A 50 -5.80 10.07 -9.19
C ALA A 50 -5.03 10.49 -10.44
N TRP A 51 -4.73 9.51 -11.29
CA TRP A 51 -4.07 9.72 -12.58
C TRP A 51 -4.68 8.84 -13.65
N LYS A 52 -4.29 9.10 -14.91
CA LYS A 52 -4.57 8.18 -16.01
C LYS A 52 -3.62 6.99 -15.96
N VAL A 53 -4.14 5.81 -16.27
CA VAL A 53 -3.32 4.64 -16.60
C VAL A 53 -2.70 4.87 -17.98
N SER A 54 -1.41 4.56 -18.12
CA SER A 54 -0.69 4.68 -19.40
C SER A 54 0.15 3.43 -19.65
N LEU A 55 0.41 3.13 -20.92
CA LEU A 55 1.36 2.09 -21.31
C LEU A 55 2.76 2.42 -20.74
N GLU A 56 3.53 1.39 -20.41
CA GLU A 56 4.95 1.56 -20.14
C GLU A 56 5.66 2.22 -21.35
N GLY A 57 6.63 3.08 -21.09
CA GLY A 57 7.33 3.85 -22.12
C GLY A 57 8.03 2.95 -23.17
N LYS A 58 8.31 3.54 -24.34
CA LYS A 58 8.96 2.90 -25.49
C LYS A 58 10.20 2.09 -25.07
N GLY A 59 10.29 0.81 -25.47
CA GLY A 59 11.42 -0.08 -25.19
C GLY A 59 11.23 -1.06 -24.02
N ARG A 60 10.05 -1.10 -23.39
CA ARG A 60 9.66 -2.14 -22.41
C ARG A 60 8.71 -3.16 -23.04
N SER A 61 8.56 -4.32 -22.42
CA SER A 61 7.85 -5.50 -22.97
C SER A 61 6.37 -5.27 -23.33
N GLY A 62 5.78 -4.12 -22.96
CA GLY A 62 4.38 -3.78 -23.28
C GLY A 62 3.34 -4.56 -22.47
N ILE A 63 3.79 -5.32 -21.45
CA ILE A 63 2.94 -6.20 -20.63
C ILE A 63 2.39 -5.47 -19.40
N ASN A 64 2.99 -4.34 -19.02
CA ASN A 64 2.61 -3.58 -17.83
C ASN A 64 2.16 -2.17 -18.19
N TYR A 65 1.24 -1.69 -17.37
CA TYR A 65 0.76 -0.32 -17.38
C TYR A 65 1.30 0.41 -16.15
N ARG A 66 1.26 1.74 -16.19
CA ARG A 66 1.70 2.59 -15.08
C ARG A 66 0.68 3.65 -14.74
N ILE A 67 0.50 3.85 -13.44
CA ILE A 67 -0.12 5.04 -12.88
C ILE A 67 1.03 6.01 -12.62
N GLN A 68 1.10 7.10 -13.39
CA GLN A 68 2.18 8.07 -13.28
C GLN A 68 2.00 8.94 -12.04
N THR A 69 2.76 8.66 -10.98
CA THR A 69 2.71 9.40 -9.71
C THR A 69 3.59 10.66 -9.71
N THR A 70 4.10 11.06 -10.88
CA THR A 70 4.87 12.28 -11.08
C THR A 70 4.05 13.52 -10.74
N ARG A 71 4.68 14.52 -10.09
CA ARG A 71 4.10 15.83 -9.70
C ARG A 71 3.12 15.80 -8.51
N SER A 72 3.25 14.83 -7.62
CA SER A 72 2.48 14.79 -6.36
C SER A 72 2.98 15.85 -5.37
N HIS A 73 4.30 15.93 -5.21
CA HIS A 73 5.13 16.88 -4.46
C HIS A 73 6.60 16.38 -4.58
N GLU A 74 7.59 17.13 -4.08
CA GLU A 74 9.02 16.73 -4.15
C GLU A 74 9.35 15.50 -3.29
N ASP A 75 8.48 15.18 -2.31
CA ASP A 75 8.69 14.13 -1.31
C ASP A 75 7.74 12.92 -1.46
N ASP A 76 7.74 12.06 -0.45
CA ASP A 76 6.87 10.89 -0.27
C ASP A 76 5.38 11.19 -0.36
N LEU A 77 4.58 10.24 -0.88
CA LEU A 77 3.11 10.38 -0.85
C LEU A 77 2.64 10.72 0.57
N LEU A 78 1.93 11.84 0.69
CA LEU A 78 1.37 12.31 1.93
C LEU A 78 0.47 11.23 2.54
N CYS A 79 0.69 10.98 3.82
CA CYS A 79 -0.17 10.17 4.65
C CYS A 79 -0.72 11.05 5.77
N GLN A 80 -2.03 11.02 5.98
CA GLN A 80 -2.70 11.85 6.99
C GLN A 80 -3.46 10.95 7.97
N ASP A 81 -3.24 11.15 9.27
CA ASP A 81 -3.96 10.43 10.31
C ASP A 81 -5.49 10.59 10.14
N GLY A 82 -6.21 9.48 10.33
CA GLY A 82 -7.66 9.41 10.18
C GLY A 82 -8.17 9.38 8.73
N ARG A 83 -7.28 9.42 7.72
CA ARG A 83 -7.63 9.27 6.30
C ARG A 83 -6.85 8.14 5.65
N GLN A 84 -7.50 7.40 4.75
CA GLN A 84 -6.84 6.35 3.98
C GLN A 84 -6.20 6.95 2.74
N THR A 85 -4.87 6.88 2.63
CA THR A 85 -4.15 7.33 1.44
C THR A 85 -4.29 6.29 0.33
N VAL A 86 -4.92 6.67 -0.77
CA VAL A 86 -5.18 5.78 -1.90
C VAL A 86 -4.81 6.47 -3.20
N GLY A 87 -4.11 5.74 -4.07
CA GLY A 87 -3.89 6.17 -5.43
C GLY A 87 -4.81 5.44 -6.40
N PHE A 88 -5.45 6.20 -7.29
CA PHE A 88 -6.35 5.72 -8.33
C PHE A 88 -5.69 5.86 -9.71
N GLY A 89 -5.91 4.87 -10.55
CA GLY A 89 -5.58 4.89 -11.98
C GLY A 89 -6.83 4.70 -12.81
N VAL A 90 -7.11 5.62 -13.73
CA VAL A 90 -8.25 5.50 -14.65
C VAL A 90 -7.78 4.99 -16.00
N ASP A 91 -8.27 3.82 -16.40
CA ASP A 91 -8.14 3.27 -17.76
C ASP A 91 -9.50 3.40 -18.46
N ALA A 92 -9.66 4.47 -19.23
CA ALA A 92 -10.92 4.77 -19.92
C ALA A 92 -11.17 3.85 -21.12
N GLU A 93 -10.14 3.26 -21.73
CA GLU A 93 -10.31 2.35 -22.86
C GLU A 93 -10.93 1.02 -22.41
N ARG A 94 -10.58 0.57 -21.19
CA ARG A 94 -11.14 -0.63 -20.57
C ARG A 94 -12.34 -0.37 -19.66
N GLU A 95 -12.67 0.90 -19.42
CA GLU A 95 -13.64 1.32 -18.41
C GLU A 95 -13.32 0.74 -17.00
N VAL A 96 -12.05 0.84 -16.59
CA VAL A 96 -11.54 0.28 -15.33
C VAL A 96 -10.90 1.35 -14.45
N ILE A 97 -11.14 1.24 -13.14
CA ILE A 97 -10.42 1.98 -12.10
C ILE A 97 -9.48 1.00 -11.39
N ALA A 98 -8.18 1.27 -11.50
CA ALA A 98 -7.14 0.65 -10.70
C ALA A 98 -6.92 1.41 -9.39
N VAL A 99 -6.55 0.70 -8.32
CA VAL A 99 -6.22 1.26 -7.01
C VAL A 99 -4.92 0.67 -6.47
N PHE A 100 -4.19 1.47 -5.71
CA PHE A 100 -3.07 1.03 -4.90
C PHE A 100 -3.07 1.71 -3.53
N ASP A 101 -2.50 1.00 -2.55
CA ASP A 101 -2.32 1.53 -1.20
C ASP A 101 -1.19 2.57 -1.18
N GLY A 102 -1.55 3.84 -0.96
CA GLY A 102 -0.60 4.95 -0.94
C GLY A 102 0.45 4.79 0.15
N TRP A 103 0.15 4.09 1.25
CA TRP A 103 1.11 3.80 2.31
C TRP A 103 2.29 2.97 1.79
N THR A 104 2.01 1.86 1.11
CA THR A 104 3.04 0.96 0.59
C THR A 104 3.92 1.63 -0.48
N LYS A 105 3.40 2.69 -1.11
CA LYS A 105 4.09 3.51 -2.10
C LYS A 105 4.53 4.88 -1.58
N ARG A 106 4.57 5.08 -0.25
CA ARG A 106 4.99 6.35 0.34
C ARG A 106 6.37 6.78 -0.12
N ALA A 107 7.32 5.85 -0.25
CA ALA A 107 8.67 6.15 -0.71
C ALA A 107 8.72 6.38 -2.24
N THR A 108 8.34 7.58 -2.68
CA THR A 108 8.39 7.96 -4.09
C THR A 108 9.72 8.64 -4.42
N GLY A 109 10.47 8.09 -5.38
CA GLY A 109 11.55 8.84 -6.03
C GLY A 109 11.02 9.96 -6.94
N SER A 110 11.94 10.78 -7.48
CA SER A 110 11.63 11.94 -8.33
C SER A 110 10.85 11.63 -9.61
N SER A 111 10.89 10.37 -10.07
CA SER A 111 10.10 9.85 -11.20
C SER A 111 9.43 8.54 -10.83
N SER A 112 8.60 8.58 -9.79
CA SER A 112 7.85 7.41 -9.36
C SER A 112 6.70 7.09 -10.32
N SER A 113 6.46 5.79 -10.50
CA SER A 113 5.24 5.28 -11.11
C SER A 113 4.86 3.97 -10.46
N VAL A 114 3.56 3.76 -10.26
CA VAL A 114 3.06 2.49 -9.75
C VAL A 114 2.71 1.62 -10.95
N HIS A 115 3.41 0.49 -11.08
CA HIS A 115 3.15 -0.47 -12.13
C HIS A 115 1.91 -1.30 -11.78
N ILE A 116 1.02 -1.52 -12.73
CA ILE A 116 -0.08 -2.47 -12.64
C ILE A 116 -0.03 -3.40 -13.85
N LYS A 117 -0.21 -4.70 -13.62
CA LYS A 117 -0.15 -5.72 -14.67
C LYS A 117 -1.34 -5.57 -15.60
N ARG A 118 -1.11 -5.71 -16.91
CA ARG A 118 -2.20 -5.78 -17.89
C ARG A 118 -3.23 -6.85 -17.54
N ALA A 119 -2.77 -8.03 -17.13
CA ALA A 119 -3.65 -9.14 -16.75
C ALA A 119 -4.64 -8.76 -15.63
N THR A 120 -4.25 -7.88 -14.70
CA THR A 120 -5.16 -7.40 -13.64
C THR A 120 -6.23 -6.45 -14.20
N LEU A 121 -5.85 -5.56 -15.13
CA LEU A 121 -6.79 -4.66 -15.78
C LEU A 121 -7.77 -5.41 -16.69
N ASP A 122 -7.25 -6.36 -17.48
CA ASP A 122 -8.04 -7.19 -18.39
C ASP A 122 -9.01 -8.09 -17.59
N ALA A 123 -8.57 -8.70 -16.48
CA ALA A 123 -9.45 -9.48 -15.60
C ALA A 123 -10.52 -8.61 -14.92
N ALA A 124 -10.17 -7.40 -14.44
CA ALA A 124 -11.18 -6.50 -13.85
C ALA A 124 -12.23 -6.04 -14.88
N ALA A 125 -11.83 -5.83 -16.13
CA ALA A 125 -12.75 -5.48 -17.21
C ALA A 125 -13.72 -6.64 -17.52
N ALA A 126 -13.22 -7.87 -17.56
CA ALA A 126 -14.02 -9.06 -17.84
C ALA A 126 -14.91 -9.49 -16.66
N ASP A 127 -14.31 -9.62 -15.47
CA ASP A 127 -14.92 -10.27 -14.30
C ASP A 127 -15.48 -9.25 -13.29
N GLY A 128 -15.27 -7.97 -13.54
CA GLY A 128 -15.75 -6.86 -12.71
C GLY A 128 -14.76 -6.41 -11.63
N PHE A 129 -13.91 -7.30 -11.13
CA PHE A 129 -12.90 -6.99 -10.11
C PHE A 129 -11.70 -7.94 -10.17
N ALA A 130 -10.50 -7.42 -9.93
CA ALA A 130 -9.29 -8.23 -9.82
C ALA A 130 -8.31 -7.64 -8.81
N VAL A 131 -7.56 -8.52 -8.13
CA VAL A 131 -6.48 -8.15 -7.20
C VAL A 131 -5.14 -8.62 -7.78
N GLN A 132 -4.11 -7.80 -7.62
CA GLN A 132 -2.76 -8.14 -8.02
C GLN A 132 -1.93 -8.63 -6.83
N GLU A 133 -1.28 -9.77 -7.00
CA GLU A 133 -0.23 -10.25 -6.09
C GLU A 133 1.13 -9.60 -6.40
N PRO A 134 2.03 -9.47 -5.39
CA PRO A 134 1.86 -9.90 -4.00
C PRO A 134 1.04 -8.91 -3.17
N ARG A 135 0.24 -9.40 -2.21
CA ARG A 135 -0.63 -8.54 -1.35
C ARG A 135 0.10 -7.45 -0.55
N TRP A 136 1.38 -7.64 -0.20
CA TRP A 136 2.17 -6.61 0.49
C TRP A 136 2.50 -5.41 -0.41
N ASP A 137 2.34 -5.58 -1.72
CA ASP A 137 2.33 -4.53 -2.72
C ASP A 137 0.96 -4.46 -3.40
N GLY A 138 -0.07 -4.34 -2.54
CA GLY A 138 -1.46 -4.51 -2.91
C GLY A 138 -1.91 -3.51 -3.98
N ARG A 139 -2.46 -4.08 -5.07
CA ARG A 139 -3.21 -3.34 -6.09
C ARG A 139 -4.49 -4.09 -6.39
N ALA A 140 -5.53 -3.37 -6.74
CA ALA A 140 -6.74 -3.94 -7.28
C ALA A 140 -7.24 -3.12 -8.45
N ALA A 141 -8.21 -3.66 -9.17
CA ALA A 141 -8.91 -2.95 -10.22
C ALA A 141 -10.37 -3.39 -10.25
N ALA A 142 -11.27 -2.48 -10.60
CA ALA A 142 -12.69 -2.75 -10.80
C ALA A 142 -13.16 -2.08 -12.10
N ARG A 143 -14.09 -2.71 -12.81
CA ARG A 143 -14.81 -2.02 -13.89
C ARG A 143 -15.64 -0.87 -13.32
N TYR A 144 -15.95 0.14 -14.14
CA TYR A 144 -16.67 1.35 -13.71
C TYR A 144 -17.99 1.05 -12.98
N SER A 145 -18.79 0.12 -13.52
CA SER A 145 -20.06 -0.29 -12.90
C SER A 145 -19.92 -1.06 -11.59
N GLU A 146 -18.70 -1.45 -11.21
CA GLU A 146 -18.38 -2.18 -9.98
C GLU A 146 -17.40 -1.41 -9.09
N ALA A 147 -17.27 -0.09 -9.28
CA ALA A 147 -16.34 0.75 -8.54
C ALA A 147 -16.46 0.57 -7.01
N GLN A 148 -17.66 0.27 -6.50
CA GLN A 148 -17.92 -0.01 -5.08
C GLN A 148 -17.08 -1.16 -4.51
N LEU A 149 -16.66 -2.13 -5.33
CA LEU A 149 -15.84 -3.26 -4.90
C LEU A 149 -14.42 -2.84 -4.45
N LEU A 150 -13.99 -1.63 -4.84
CA LEU A 150 -12.71 -1.07 -4.42
C LEU A 150 -12.73 -0.63 -2.94
N LEU A 151 -13.87 -0.24 -2.38
CA LEU A 151 -13.94 0.31 -1.02
C LEU A 151 -13.69 -0.75 0.07
N PRO A 152 -14.25 -1.97 0.00
CA PRO A 152 -13.86 -3.06 0.89
C PRO A 152 -12.36 -3.36 0.81
N TRP A 153 -11.79 -3.41 -0.40
CA TRP A 153 -10.36 -3.66 -0.60
C TRP A 153 -9.50 -2.54 0.03
N ILE A 154 -9.88 -1.27 -0.19
CA ILE A 154 -9.25 -0.09 0.40
C ILE A 154 -9.30 -0.16 1.94
N SER A 155 -10.46 -0.51 2.51
CA SER A 155 -10.64 -0.65 3.96
C SER A 155 -9.77 -1.78 4.55
N GLU A 156 -9.72 -2.93 3.87
CA GLU A 156 -8.85 -4.05 4.25
C GLU A 156 -7.38 -3.63 4.26
N GLN A 157 -7.01 -2.57 3.52
CA GLN A 157 -5.64 -2.08 3.58
C GLN A 157 -5.23 -1.59 4.98
N GLN A 158 -6.18 -1.17 5.82
CA GLN A 158 -5.94 -0.67 7.18
C GLN A 158 -6.04 -1.73 8.28
N ALA A 159 -6.51 -2.94 7.96
CA ALA A 159 -6.64 -4.00 8.96
C ALA A 159 -5.26 -4.39 9.52
N PRO A 160 -5.10 -4.58 10.85
CA PRO A 160 -3.82 -4.97 11.43
C PRO A 160 -3.27 -6.25 10.83
N ARG A 161 -1.98 -6.24 10.48
CA ARG A 161 -1.31 -7.32 9.76
C ARG A 161 -0.22 -7.96 10.60
N THR A 162 0.24 -9.12 10.17
CA THR A 162 1.46 -9.74 10.69
C THR A 162 2.39 -10.04 9.53
N ALA A 163 3.66 -9.69 9.65
CA ALA A 163 4.67 -9.91 8.61
C ALA A 163 5.93 -10.56 9.17
N ALA A 164 6.59 -11.37 8.35
CA ALA A 164 7.96 -11.77 8.60
C ALA A 164 8.90 -10.67 8.12
N VAL A 165 9.73 -10.14 9.02
CA VAL A 165 10.69 -9.08 8.71
C VAL A 165 12.09 -9.64 8.86
N GLN A 166 12.92 -9.40 7.86
CA GLN A 166 14.34 -9.71 7.85
C GLN A 166 15.11 -8.46 8.27
N PRO A 167 15.54 -8.34 9.55
CA PRO A 167 16.14 -7.12 10.04
C PRO A 167 17.56 -6.95 9.52
N LEU A 168 17.93 -5.71 9.21
CA LEU A 168 19.33 -5.30 9.09
C LEU A 168 20.00 -5.24 10.47
N LYS A 169 19.27 -4.73 11.46
CA LYS A 169 19.68 -4.62 12.87
C LYS A 169 18.45 -4.78 13.76
N TYR A 170 18.63 -5.36 14.93
CA TYR A 170 17.58 -5.40 15.95
C TYR A 170 18.20 -5.37 17.35
N GLY A 171 17.42 -4.94 18.33
CA GLY A 171 17.80 -4.93 19.74
C GLY A 171 16.57 -5.01 20.63
N PHE A 172 16.73 -5.61 21.80
CA PHE A 172 15.69 -5.76 22.81
C PHE A 172 16.04 -4.94 24.05
N SER A 173 15.04 -4.45 24.77
CA SER A 173 15.25 -3.94 26.12
C SER A 173 15.63 -5.08 27.07
N ASP A 174 16.25 -4.75 28.20
CA ASP A 174 16.70 -5.72 29.20
C ASP A 174 15.56 -6.61 29.72
N ASP A 175 14.36 -6.04 29.87
CA ASP A 175 13.12 -6.74 30.27
C ASP A 175 12.41 -7.47 29.12
N GLN A 176 12.96 -7.40 27.90
CA GLN A 176 12.36 -7.91 26.66
C GLN A 176 10.91 -7.43 26.39
N ALA A 177 10.51 -6.29 26.97
CA ALA A 177 9.20 -5.71 26.73
C ALA A 177 9.16 -4.89 25.43
N LYS A 178 10.31 -4.39 24.98
CA LYS A 178 10.45 -3.53 23.79
C LYS A 178 11.49 -4.09 22.82
N ALA A 179 11.28 -3.79 21.55
CA ALA A 179 12.24 -4.06 20.50
C ALA A 179 12.41 -2.85 19.58
N THR A 180 13.63 -2.64 19.11
CA THR A 180 13.94 -1.75 17.99
C THR A 180 14.38 -2.60 16.82
N VAL A 181 13.74 -2.44 15.66
CA VAL A 181 13.99 -3.26 14.47
C VAL A 181 14.24 -2.35 13.28
N VAL A 182 15.41 -2.46 12.66
CA VAL A 182 15.77 -1.73 11.44
C VAL A 182 15.68 -2.67 10.26
N ALA A 183 14.87 -2.33 9.27
CA ALA A 183 14.69 -3.12 8.06
C ALA A 183 14.87 -2.27 6.79
N ASP A 184 15.31 -2.93 5.72
CA ASP A 184 15.43 -2.33 4.40
C ASP A 184 14.07 -2.36 3.69
N LEU A 185 13.61 -1.21 3.16
CA LEU A 185 12.32 -1.16 2.48
C LEU A 185 12.31 -1.83 1.09
N TRP A 186 13.49 -2.12 0.53
CA TRP A 186 13.66 -2.75 -0.76
C TRP A 186 13.87 -4.26 -0.64
N ASP A 187 14.81 -4.67 0.22
CA ASP A 187 15.20 -6.08 0.36
C ASP A 187 14.29 -6.85 1.33
N ALA A 188 13.71 -6.19 2.33
CA ALA A 188 12.70 -6.75 3.20
C ALA A 188 11.34 -6.19 2.81
N ALA A 189 10.83 -6.55 1.63
CA ALA A 189 9.61 -5.95 1.08
C ALA A 189 8.37 -5.99 2.02
N PRO A 190 8.14 -7.04 2.85
CA PRO A 190 7.12 -7.03 3.90
C PRO A 190 7.43 -6.10 5.09
N ALA A 191 8.51 -5.32 5.10
CA ALA A 191 8.66 -4.20 6.03
C ALA A 191 7.93 -2.95 5.50
N ALA A 192 7.86 -2.79 4.17
CA ALA A 192 7.29 -1.61 3.54
C ALA A 192 5.78 -1.47 3.78
N TRP A 193 5.03 -2.55 3.96
CA TRP A 193 3.59 -2.48 4.24
C TRP A 193 3.22 -2.24 5.71
N LEU A 194 4.18 -2.31 6.66
CA LEU A 194 3.88 -2.26 8.10
C LEU A 194 3.55 -0.83 8.54
N ARG A 195 2.57 -0.72 9.44
CA ARG A 195 2.05 0.50 10.08
C ARG A 195 2.08 0.38 11.60
N ARG A 196 1.83 1.49 12.28
CA ARG A 196 1.48 1.45 13.72
C ARG A 196 0.28 0.52 13.93
N GLY A 197 0.39 -0.37 14.91
CA GLY A 197 -0.62 -1.38 15.24
C GLY A 197 -0.40 -2.73 14.57
N ASP A 198 0.34 -2.77 13.46
CA ASP A 198 0.73 -4.02 12.80
C ASP A 198 1.72 -4.81 13.66
N ARG A 199 1.93 -6.06 13.28
CA ARG A 199 2.76 -7.03 13.99
C ARG A 199 3.87 -7.51 13.07
N LEU A 200 5.01 -7.82 13.67
CA LEU A 200 6.12 -8.44 12.99
C LEU A 200 6.68 -9.60 13.80
N VAL A 201 7.26 -10.55 13.09
CA VAL A 201 8.15 -11.58 13.62
C VAL A 201 9.51 -11.42 12.96
N LEU A 202 10.58 -11.69 13.70
CA LEU A 202 11.94 -11.58 13.17
C LEU A 202 12.33 -12.88 12.49
N ALA A 203 12.59 -12.81 11.19
CA ALA A 203 13.07 -13.92 10.39
C ALA A 203 14.56 -13.74 10.09
N ASN A 204 15.29 -14.84 9.99
CA ASN A 204 16.65 -14.81 9.48
C ASN A 204 16.67 -14.40 7.99
N ARG A 205 17.86 -14.13 7.45
CA ARG A 205 18.03 -13.66 6.07
C ARG A 205 17.42 -14.59 5.02
N ASP A 206 17.46 -15.90 5.27
CA ASP A 206 16.91 -16.92 4.36
C ASP A 206 15.39 -17.05 4.48
N GLY A 207 14.77 -16.43 5.50
CA GLY A 207 13.34 -16.48 5.75
C GLY A 207 12.82 -17.85 6.21
N ASN A 208 13.70 -18.73 6.68
CA ASN A 208 13.38 -20.11 7.05
C ASN A 208 13.41 -20.39 8.56
N ASP A 209 13.97 -19.49 9.36
CA ASP A 209 14.01 -19.60 10.81
C ASP A 209 13.68 -18.26 11.50
N LEU A 210 13.17 -18.37 12.72
CA LEU A 210 12.85 -17.26 13.60
C LEU A 210 14.09 -16.82 14.37
N LEU A 211 14.41 -15.53 14.35
CA LEU A 211 15.49 -14.95 15.17
C LEU A 211 15.10 -14.82 16.64
N ASP A 212 13.80 -14.68 16.91
CA ASP A 212 13.22 -14.78 18.24
C ASP A 212 11.83 -15.43 18.16
N THR A 213 11.28 -15.84 19.31
CA THR A 213 9.92 -16.41 19.35
C THR A 213 8.85 -15.37 19.60
N ALA A 214 9.17 -14.08 19.69
CA ALA A 214 8.20 -13.05 20.03
C ALA A 214 7.42 -12.56 18.80
N ILE A 215 6.17 -12.15 19.05
CA ILE A 215 5.41 -11.33 18.11
C ILE A 215 5.49 -9.91 18.64
N TRP A 216 5.97 -9.01 17.79
CA TRP A 216 6.21 -7.61 18.13
C TRP A 216 5.15 -6.73 17.48
N GLN A 217 4.40 -5.96 18.26
CA GLN A 217 3.50 -4.96 17.72
C GLN A 217 4.24 -3.64 17.51
N VAL A 218 4.15 -3.08 16.30
CA VAL A 218 4.69 -1.77 15.93
C VAL A 218 3.92 -0.69 16.69
N THR A 219 4.61 0.04 17.56
CA THR A 219 4.06 1.22 18.24
C THR A 219 4.44 2.51 17.54
N ASP A 220 5.60 2.52 16.89
CA ASP A 220 6.07 3.68 16.13
C ASP A 220 7.01 3.27 15.00
N LEU A 221 7.18 4.14 14.00
CA LEU A 221 8.10 3.89 12.90
C LEU A 221 8.71 5.18 12.35
N LYS A 222 9.98 5.11 11.97
CA LYS A 222 10.73 6.20 11.35
C LYS A 222 11.38 5.72 10.06
N VAL A 223 11.17 6.42 8.95
CA VAL A 223 11.83 6.13 7.67
C VAL A 223 12.97 7.10 7.46
N GLU A 224 14.15 6.58 7.11
CA GLU A 224 15.36 7.36 6.86
C GLU A 224 15.96 6.99 5.51
N THR A 225 16.46 8.00 4.78
CA THR A 225 17.21 7.78 3.54
C THR A 225 18.66 7.45 3.89
N VAL A 226 19.14 6.29 3.45
CA VAL A 226 20.46 5.76 3.80
C VAL A 226 21.50 6.10 2.74
N THR A 227 21.11 6.07 1.47
CA THR A 227 21.98 6.49 0.36
C THR A 227 21.21 7.45 -0.55
N LYS A 228 21.87 8.56 -0.91
CA LYS A 228 21.40 9.52 -1.93
C LYS A 228 21.96 9.23 -3.32
N GLU A 229 22.70 8.13 -3.49
CA GLU A 229 23.34 7.80 -4.77
C GLU A 229 22.35 7.18 -5.75
N GLY A 230 22.25 7.77 -6.94
CA GLY A 230 21.43 7.26 -8.04
C GLY A 230 19.99 7.78 -8.08
N ARG A 231 19.20 7.26 -9.04
CA ARG A 231 17.80 7.70 -9.28
C ARG A 231 16.79 7.19 -8.25
N ASN A 232 17.14 6.16 -7.47
CA ASN A 232 16.27 5.50 -6.49
C ASN A 232 16.99 5.43 -5.13
N PRO A 233 16.76 6.39 -4.22
CA PRO A 233 17.44 6.41 -2.92
C PRO A 233 17.03 5.19 -2.09
N ARG A 234 18.02 4.53 -1.45
CA ARG A 234 17.76 3.39 -0.57
C ARG A 234 17.33 3.89 0.80
N ARG A 235 16.33 3.24 1.38
CA ARG A 235 15.69 3.68 2.62
C ARG A 235 15.53 2.55 3.61
N ASN A 236 15.77 2.88 4.86
CA ASN A 236 15.50 2.01 5.99
C ASN A 236 14.30 2.51 6.75
N VAL A 237 13.60 1.57 7.38
CA VAL A 237 12.60 1.85 8.39
C VAL A 237 13.09 1.32 9.73
N THR A 238 12.97 2.14 10.76
CA THR A 238 13.18 1.76 12.16
C THR A 238 11.82 1.64 12.81
N PHE A 239 11.46 0.43 13.23
CA PHE A 239 10.28 0.16 14.02
C PHE A 239 10.63 0.18 15.51
N THR A 240 9.83 0.90 16.28
CA THR A 240 9.74 0.73 17.73
C THR A 240 8.56 -0.18 18.01
N CYS A 241 8.80 -1.24 18.76
CA CYS A 241 7.81 -2.26 19.02
C CYS A 241 7.64 -2.54 20.52
N ARG A 242 6.45 -3.04 20.87
CA ARG A 242 6.19 -3.68 22.16
C ARG A 242 5.90 -5.16 21.96
N ARG A 243 6.23 -5.97 22.96
CA ARG A 243 5.88 -7.39 22.94
C ARG A 243 4.36 -7.57 22.91
N TYR A 244 3.88 -8.33 21.94
CA TYR A 244 2.45 -8.59 21.74
C TYR A 244 2.08 -10.03 22.05
N GLY A 245 2.95 -10.97 21.68
CA GLY A 245 2.71 -12.39 21.87
C GLY A 245 3.95 -13.22 21.63
N ARG A 246 3.73 -14.51 21.37
CA ARG A 246 4.77 -15.48 21.06
C ARG A 246 4.31 -16.38 19.93
N VAL A 247 5.24 -16.75 19.06
CA VAL A 247 5.09 -17.83 18.08
C VAL A 247 5.47 -19.13 18.77
N ASP A 248 4.55 -20.09 18.74
CA ASP A 248 4.81 -21.47 19.14
C ASP A 248 4.47 -22.39 17.97
N THR A 249 5.50 -22.82 17.24
CA THR A 249 5.35 -23.74 16.11
C THR A 249 6.64 -24.51 15.85
N PRO A 250 6.54 -25.83 15.59
CA PRO A 250 7.68 -26.59 15.09
C PRO A 250 7.93 -26.35 13.58
N TYR A 251 6.99 -25.73 12.85
CA TYR A 251 7.03 -25.55 11.39
C TYR A 251 7.37 -24.10 10.98
N LYS A 252 8.48 -23.58 11.48
CA LYS A 252 8.86 -22.16 11.33
C LYS A 252 8.93 -21.68 9.87
N ALA A 253 9.54 -22.47 8.98
CA ALA A 253 9.66 -22.10 7.56
C ALA A 253 8.30 -21.93 6.89
N THR A 254 7.35 -22.85 7.12
CA THR A 254 5.98 -22.77 6.59
C THR A 254 5.24 -21.58 7.17
N PHE A 255 5.37 -21.36 8.48
CA PHE A 255 4.78 -20.19 9.15
C PHE A 255 5.28 -18.87 8.54
N LEU A 256 6.60 -18.71 8.39
CA LEU A 256 7.20 -17.53 7.78
C LEU A 256 6.82 -17.36 6.30
N ALA A 257 6.72 -18.46 5.55
CA ALA A 257 6.22 -18.43 4.18
C ALA A 257 4.78 -17.90 4.08
N GLY A 258 3.90 -18.27 5.02
CA GLY A 258 2.53 -17.74 5.09
C GLY A 258 2.46 -16.25 5.48
N LEU A 259 3.45 -15.75 6.22
CA LEU A 259 3.54 -14.32 6.57
C LEU A 259 4.18 -13.46 5.48
N THR A 260 4.85 -14.09 4.52
CA THR A 260 5.41 -13.43 3.32
C THR A 260 4.49 -13.55 2.10
N LYS A 261 3.61 -14.57 2.07
CA LYS A 261 2.56 -14.82 1.07
C LYS A 261 1.21 -14.89 1.77
N ARG A 262 0.42 -13.81 1.78
CA ARG A 262 -0.88 -13.85 2.49
C ARG A 262 -1.93 -14.60 1.67
N GLU A 263 -2.23 -15.85 2.00
CA GLU A 263 -3.51 -16.49 1.64
C GLU A 263 -4.68 -15.76 2.34
N PRO A 264 -5.88 -15.66 1.72
CA PRO A 264 -7.04 -15.03 2.36
C PRO A 264 -7.46 -15.78 3.62
N ALA A 265 -7.86 -15.03 4.65
CA ALA A 265 -8.66 -15.60 5.73
C ALA A 265 -9.96 -16.11 5.10
N GLN A 266 -10.28 -17.37 5.36
CA GLN A 266 -11.59 -17.95 5.06
C GLN A 266 -12.66 -17.32 5.95
#